data_AF-A0AAN5Q2I7-F1
#
_entry.id   AF-A0AAN5Q2I7-F1
#
_cell.length_a   1.000
_cell.length_b   1.000
_cell.length_c   1.000
_cell.angle_alpha   90.00
_cell.angle_beta   90.00
_cell.angle_gamma   90.00
#
_symmetry.space_group_name_H-M   'P 1'
#
loop_
_entity.id
_entity.type
_entity.pdbx_description
1 polymer ?
#
loop_
_entity_poly.entity_id
_entity_poly.type
_entity_poly.pdbx_seq_one_letter_code
_entity_poly.pdbx_strand_id
1 'polypeptide(L)'
;MSVKINEAIQDIAVKHGVVLGKDDPVLILQTMNERLLEENRKAQQDMLTHFKEEMEDISSQWKDDAKEKAEKVLNAALASSKEAMDKILRETTSEFVHAMKRLISDSLTEARYLTQQTRKTNRFTLLSSGAMLTVSCAFMLLFLIDFLR
;
A
#
# COMPACT_ATOMS: atom_id res chain seq x y z
N MET A 1 42.35 35.42 43.51
CA MET A 1 42.76 36.17 42.31
C MET A 1 43.39 35.18 41.35
N SER A 2 43.06 35.26 40.06
CA SER A 2 43.68 34.38 39.06
C SER A 2 45.18 34.68 38.95
N VAL A 3 45.99 33.66 38.65
CA VAL A 3 47.46 33.82 38.48
C VAL A 3 47.78 34.88 37.42
N LYS A 4 46.95 34.95 36.36
CA LYS A 4 47.06 35.92 35.27
C LYS A 4 46.85 37.37 35.73
N ILE A 5 46.06 37.60 36.77
CA ILE A 5 45.83 38.96 37.31
C ILE A 5 47.08 39.46 38.04
N ASN A 6 47.74 38.61 38.82
CA ASN A 6 48.94 39.00 39.54
C ASN A 6 50.10 39.32 38.57
N GLU A 7 50.22 38.54 37.49
CA GLU A 7 51.16 38.84 36.40
C GLU A 7 50.84 40.19 35.73
N ALA A 8 49.57 40.47 35.44
CA ALA A 8 49.16 41.75 34.85
C ALA A 8 49.43 42.94 35.79
N ILE A 9 49.17 42.82 37.09
CA ILE A 9 49.48 43.85 38.09
C ILE A 9 50.99 44.12 38.13
N GLN A 10 51.80 43.06 38.10
CA GLN A 10 53.25 43.16 38.12
C GLN A 10 53.80 43.81 36.84
N ASP A 11 53.28 43.45 35.67
CA ASP A 11 53.66 44.05 34.40
C ASP A 11 53.30 45.54 34.32
N ILE A 12 52.13 45.94 34.82
CA ILE A 12 51.72 47.34 34.90
C ILE A 12 52.67 48.12 35.83
N ALA A 13 53.03 47.55 36.97
CA ALA A 13 53.97 48.17 37.90
C ALA A 13 55.37 48.34 37.28
N VAL A 14 55.87 47.35 36.54
CA VAL A 14 57.20 47.39 35.89
C VAL A 14 57.23 48.36 34.71
N LYS A 15 56.21 48.34 33.83
CA LYS A 15 56.20 49.17 32.62
C LYS A 15 55.78 50.62 32.86
N HIS A 16 54.91 50.87 33.83
CA HIS A 16 54.25 52.17 33.99
C HIS A 16 54.54 52.81 35.35
N GLY A 17 55.22 52.11 36.26
CA GLY A 17 55.61 52.63 37.58
C GLY A 17 54.44 52.82 38.54
N VAL A 18 53.26 52.28 38.23
CA VAL A 18 52.05 52.41 39.03
C VAL A 18 51.76 51.11 39.77
N VAL A 19 51.72 51.17 41.10
CA VAL A 19 51.38 50.02 41.95
C VAL A 19 49.88 50.04 42.22
N LEU A 20 49.17 49.04 41.73
CA LEU A 20 47.73 48.89 41.96
C LEU A 20 47.50 48.27 43.35
N GLY A 21 46.78 48.98 44.21
CA GLY A 21 46.38 48.52 45.53
C GLY A 21 45.16 47.60 45.46
N LYS A 22 44.88 46.85 46.54
CA LYS A 22 43.74 45.92 46.58
C LYS A 22 42.37 46.61 46.44
N ASP A 23 42.31 47.89 46.83
CA ASP A 23 41.13 48.76 46.73
C ASP A 23 41.14 49.62 45.46
N ASP A 24 42.04 49.33 44.51
CA ASP A 24 42.12 50.07 43.26
C ASP A 24 40.83 49.87 42.43
N PRO A 25 40.15 50.95 42.00
CA PRO A 25 38.92 50.86 41.23
C PRO A 25 39.03 50.01 39.96
N VAL A 26 40.22 49.96 39.33
CA VAL A 26 40.46 49.15 38.13
C VAL A 26 40.40 47.66 38.47
N LEU A 27 40.95 47.25 39.62
CA LEU A 27 40.90 45.85 40.06
C LEU A 27 39.49 45.43 40.53
N ILE A 28 38.73 46.36 41.11
CA ILE A 28 37.32 46.13 41.46
C ILE A 28 36.48 45.93 40.19
N LEU A 29 36.62 46.81 39.19
CA LEU A 29 35.91 46.68 37.91
C LEU A 29 36.27 45.38 37.19
N GLN A 30 37.54 44.99 37.19
CA GLN A 30 37.97 43.70 36.63
C GLN A 30 37.29 42.52 37.34
N THR A 31 37.25 42.54 38.68
CA THR A 31 36.61 41.49 39.48
C THR A 31 35.10 41.41 39.20
N MET A 32 34.43 42.56 39.05
CA MET A 32 33.02 42.62 38.68
C MET A 32 32.79 42.08 37.26
N ASN A 33 33.66 42.44 36.31
CA ASN A 33 33.57 41.97 34.94
C ASN A 33 33.76 40.45 34.83
N GLU A 34 34.71 39.87 35.57
CA GLU A 34 34.90 38.41 35.64
C GLU A 34 33.65 37.71 36.20
N ARG A 35 33.06 38.24 37.27
CA ARG A 35 31.79 37.73 37.80
C ARG A 35 30.66 37.81 36.77
N LEU A 36 30.51 38.94 36.10
CA LEU A 36 29.50 39.11 35.06
C LEU A 36 29.70 38.14 33.89
N LEU A 37 30.95 37.90 33.48
CA LEU A 37 31.25 36.93 32.42
C LEU A 37 30.94 35.50 32.85
N GLU A 38 31.27 35.13 34.10
CA GLU A 38 30.94 33.81 34.65
C GLU A 38 29.42 33.60 34.73
N GLU A 39 28.69 34.61 35.22
CA GLU A 39 27.22 34.59 35.30
C GLU A 39 26.57 34.53 33.91
N ASN A 40 27.08 35.32 32.95
CA ASN A 40 26.60 35.24 31.56
C ASN A 40 26.87 33.87 30.95
N ARG A 41 28.06 33.29 31.17
CA ARG A 41 28.39 31.95 30.66
C ARG A 41 27.46 30.89 31.24
N LYS A 42 27.13 31.00 32.53
CA LYS A 42 26.18 30.11 33.19
C LYS A 42 24.76 30.28 32.62
N ALA A 43 24.28 31.52 32.52
CA ALA A 43 22.96 31.80 31.94
C ALA A 43 22.83 31.32 30.49
N GLN A 44 23.89 31.48 29.69
CA GLN A 44 23.94 30.94 28.32
C GLN A 44 23.90 29.42 28.30
N GLN A 45 24.63 28.76 29.22
CA GLN A 45 24.62 27.29 29.32
C GLN A 45 23.25 26.76 29.73
N ASP A 46 22.58 27.43 30.68
CA ASP A 46 21.24 27.05 31.15
C ASP A 46 20.22 27.23 30.01
N MET A 47 20.30 28.34 29.26
CA MET A 47 19.46 28.60 28.09
C MET A 47 19.66 27.56 26.98
N LEU A 48 20.91 27.17 26.68
CA LEU A 48 21.22 26.14 25.69
C LEU A 48 20.72 24.75 26.14
N THR A 49 20.76 24.47 27.43
CA THR A 49 20.24 23.22 27.99
C THR A 49 18.73 23.15 27.82
N HIS A 50 18.02 24.21 28.18
CA HIS A 50 16.57 24.29 27.97
C HIS A 50 16.18 24.18 26.50
N PHE A 51 16.90 24.87 25.61
CA PHE A 51 16.65 24.79 24.17
C PHE A 51 16.84 23.35 23.64
N LYS A 52 17.83 22.62 24.14
CA LYS A 52 18.05 21.22 23.78
C LYS A 52 16.90 20.33 24.26
N GLU A 53 16.42 20.53 25.48
CA GLU A 53 15.27 19.81 26.04
C GLU A 53 14.00 20.07 25.21
N GLU A 54 13.68 21.33 24.90
CA GLU A 54 12.53 21.66 24.05
C GLU A 54 12.64 21.05 22.65
N MET A 55 13.84 21.03 22.07
CA MET A 55 14.08 20.42 20.77
C MET A 55 13.88 18.90 20.80
N GLU A 56 14.30 18.24 21.88
CA GLU A 56 14.08 16.80 22.09
C GLU A 56 12.58 16.49 22.25
N ASP A 57 11.85 17.30 23.01
CA ASP A 57 10.39 17.18 23.20
C ASP A 57 9.63 17.36 21.88
N ILE A 58 9.92 18.43 21.13
CA ILE A 58 9.31 18.68 19.82
C ILE A 58 9.64 17.54 18.86
N SER A 59 10.89 17.09 18.82
CA SER A 59 11.32 15.97 17.96
C SER A 59 10.56 14.68 18.30
N SER A 60 10.36 14.38 19.58
CA SER A 60 9.58 13.21 19.99
C SER A 60 8.12 13.32 19.58
N GLN A 61 7.50 14.49 19.79
CA GLN A 61 6.11 14.74 19.36
C GLN A 61 5.97 14.60 17.85
N TRP A 62 6.90 15.16 17.07
CA TRP A 62 6.90 15.04 15.61
C TRP A 62 7.04 13.59 15.13
N LYS A 63 7.87 12.79 15.81
CA LYS A 63 8.01 11.37 15.50
C LYS A 63 6.69 10.63 15.71
N ASP A 64 6.00 10.90 16.81
CA ASP A 64 4.74 10.25 17.14
C ASP A 64 3.61 10.71 16.20
N ASP A 65 3.51 12.01 15.93
CA ASP A 65 2.56 12.59 14.96
C ASP A 65 2.78 12.06 13.54
N ALA A 66 4.04 11.95 13.10
CA ALA A 66 4.39 11.41 11.80
C ALA A 66 4.00 9.94 11.70
N LYS A 67 4.21 9.16 12.76
CA LYS A 67 3.79 7.76 12.84
C LYS A 67 2.26 7.63 12.76
N GLU A 68 1.52 8.40 13.56
CA GLU A 68 0.06 8.37 13.55
C GLU A 68 -0.50 8.74 12.16
N LYS A 69 0.03 9.80 11.54
CA LYS A 69 -0.38 10.19 10.18
C LYS A 69 -0.05 9.11 9.15
N ALA A 70 1.12 8.50 9.23
CA ALA A 70 1.51 7.41 8.34
C ALA A 70 0.57 6.21 8.50
N GLU A 71 0.27 5.80 9.73
CA GLU A 71 -0.67 4.70 10.01
C GLU A 71 -2.08 5.03 9.51
N LYS A 72 -2.57 6.25 9.70
CA LYS A 72 -3.89 6.68 9.23
C LYS A 72 -3.98 6.66 7.70
N VAL A 73 -2.96 7.19 7.00
CA VAL A 73 -2.92 7.18 5.53
C VAL A 73 -2.81 5.76 5.01
N LEU A 74 -1.97 4.92 5.61
CA LEU A 74 -1.81 3.52 5.24
C LEU A 74 -3.12 2.75 5.41
N ASN A 75 -3.80 2.93 6.54
CA ASN A 75 -5.08 2.27 6.82
C ASN A 75 -6.19 2.75 5.87
N ALA A 76 -6.24 4.04 5.54
CA ALA A 76 -7.18 4.57 4.56
C ALA A 76 -6.90 3.99 3.16
N ALA A 77 -5.64 3.93 2.74
CA ALA A 77 -5.24 3.33 1.48
C ALA A 77 -5.54 1.82 1.43
N LEU A 78 -5.31 1.10 2.53
CA LEU A 78 -5.61 -0.32 2.65
C LEU A 78 -7.12 -0.59 2.59
N ALA A 79 -7.93 0.23 3.27
CA ALA A 79 -9.37 0.14 3.22
C ALA A 79 -9.90 0.38 1.80
N SER A 80 -9.41 1.43 1.13
CA SER A 80 -9.76 1.73 -0.26
C SER A 80 -9.32 0.61 -1.23
N SER A 81 -8.13 0.05 -1.04
CA SER A 81 -7.63 -1.08 -1.83
C SER A 81 -8.51 -2.32 -1.65
N LYS A 82 -8.91 -2.63 -0.41
CA LYS A 82 -9.82 -3.75 -0.12
C LYS A 82 -11.18 -3.56 -0.77
N GLU A 83 -11.74 -2.35 -0.74
CA GLU A 83 -13.00 -2.03 -1.40
C GLU A 83 -12.90 -2.17 -2.93
N ALA A 84 -11.82 -1.66 -3.52
CA ALA A 84 -11.55 -1.81 -4.95
C ALA A 84 -11.41 -3.29 -5.36
N MET A 85 -10.70 -4.09 -4.55
CA MET A 85 -10.56 -5.53 -4.76
C MET A 85 -11.91 -6.26 -4.65
N ASP A 86 -12.74 -5.96 -3.66
CA ASP A 86 -14.06 -6.56 -3.51
C ASP A 86 -14.97 -6.24 -4.70
N LYS A 87 -14.93 -4.98 -5.17
CA LYS A 87 -15.66 -4.56 -6.36
C LYS A 87 -15.20 -5.32 -7.61
N ILE A 88 -13.90 -5.34 -7.89
CA ILE A 88 -13.34 -6.05 -9.05
C ILE A 88 -13.66 -7.54 -8.97
N LEU A 89 -13.55 -8.15 -7.79
CA LEU A 89 -13.86 -9.56 -7.61
C LEU A 89 -15.33 -9.86 -7.89
N ARG A 90 -16.26 -9.02 -7.41
CA ARG A 90 -17.70 -9.18 -7.67
C ARG A 90 -18.03 -8.98 -9.14
N GLU A 91 -17.46 -7.97 -9.79
CA GLU A 91 -17.64 -7.72 -11.23
C GLU A 91 -17.13 -8.92 -12.04
N THR A 92 -15.88 -9.33 -11.82
CA THR A 92 -15.25 -10.47 -12.51
C THR A 92 -16.02 -11.78 -12.28
N THR A 93 -16.45 -12.03 -11.05
CA THR A 93 -17.24 -13.23 -10.72
C THR A 93 -18.58 -13.22 -11.45
N SER A 94 -19.25 -12.07 -11.51
CA SER A 94 -20.54 -11.95 -12.21
C SER A 94 -20.38 -12.15 -13.72
N GLU A 95 -19.35 -11.57 -14.33
CA GLU A 95 -19.03 -11.75 -15.74
C GLU A 95 -18.68 -13.21 -16.05
N PHE A 96 -17.88 -13.85 -15.19
CA PHE A 96 -17.51 -15.25 -15.31
C PHE A 96 -18.73 -16.18 -15.21
N VAL A 97 -19.63 -15.96 -14.24
CA VAL A 97 -20.88 -16.73 -14.11
C VAL A 97 -21.76 -16.55 -15.35
N HIS A 98 -21.86 -15.32 -15.87
CA HIS A 98 -22.60 -15.06 -17.11
C HIS A 98 -22.00 -15.76 -18.32
N ALA A 99 -20.68 -15.69 -18.50
CA ALA A 99 -19.98 -16.37 -19.58
C ALA A 99 -20.16 -17.90 -19.49
N MET A 100 -20.05 -18.47 -18.28
CA MET A 100 -20.25 -19.89 -18.06
C MET A 100 -21.69 -20.33 -18.33
N LYS A 101 -22.68 -19.56 -17.86
CA LYS A 101 -24.10 -19.83 -18.14
C LYS A 101 -24.38 -19.80 -19.64
N ARG A 102 -23.77 -18.87 -20.37
CA ARG A 102 -23.87 -18.79 -21.82
C ARG A 102 -23.26 -20.02 -22.50
N LEU A 103 -22.03 -20.40 -22.14
CA LEU A 103 -21.37 -21.60 -22.67
C LEU A 103 -22.18 -22.88 -22.40
N ILE A 104 -22.73 -23.02 -21.20
CA ILE A 104 -23.59 -24.16 -20.84
C ILE A 104 -24.89 -24.13 -21.65
N SER A 105 -25.51 -22.96 -21.82
CA SER A 105 -26.74 -22.84 -22.61
C SER A 105 -26.48 -23.16 -24.08
N ASP A 106 -25.40 -22.61 -24.65
CA ASP A 106 -25.03 -22.80 -26.05
C ASP A 106 -24.75 -24.28 -26.33
N SER A 107 -23.93 -24.93 -25.48
CA SER A 107 -23.67 -26.38 -25.58
C SER A 107 -24.93 -27.23 -25.38
N LEU A 108 -25.84 -26.87 -24.47
CA LEU A 108 -27.11 -27.56 -24.30
C LEU A 108 -28.01 -27.41 -25.53
N THR A 109 -28.05 -26.22 -26.15
CA THR A 109 -28.82 -26.00 -27.38
C THR A 109 -28.25 -26.76 -28.56
N GLU A 110 -26.93 -26.82 -28.70
CA GLU A 110 -26.24 -27.60 -29.72
C GLU A 110 -26.50 -29.10 -29.54
N ALA A 111 -26.39 -29.62 -28.32
CA ALA A 111 -26.70 -31.02 -28.01
C ALA A 111 -28.17 -31.36 -28.32
N ARG A 112 -29.12 -30.47 -28.01
CA ARG A 112 -30.54 -30.64 -28.36
C ARG A 112 -30.76 -30.62 -29.87
N TYR A 113 -30.10 -29.70 -30.58
CA TYR A 113 -30.17 -29.59 -32.03
C TYR A 113 -29.68 -30.88 -32.71
N LEU A 114 -28.50 -31.37 -32.33
CA LEU A 114 -27.94 -32.62 -32.81
C LEU A 114 -28.87 -33.80 -32.50
N THR A 115 -29.39 -33.89 -31.28
CA THR A 115 -30.34 -34.95 -30.89
C THR A 115 -31.63 -34.91 -31.73
N GLN A 116 -32.18 -33.72 -31.99
CA GLN A 116 -33.37 -33.57 -32.83
C GLN A 116 -33.08 -33.93 -34.28
N GLN A 117 -31.92 -33.55 -34.81
CA GLN A 117 -31.50 -33.88 -36.17
C GLN A 117 -31.33 -35.40 -36.30
N THR A 118 -30.64 -36.06 -35.38
CA THR A 118 -30.52 -37.53 -35.33
C THR A 118 -31.88 -38.20 -35.25
N ARG A 119 -32.81 -37.70 -34.43
CA ARG A 119 -34.18 -38.24 -34.36
C ARG A 119 -34.93 -38.11 -35.69
N LYS A 120 -34.83 -36.97 -36.37
CA LYS A 120 -35.45 -36.76 -37.69
C LYS A 120 -34.86 -37.70 -38.73
N THR A 121 -33.54 -37.80 -38.81
CA THR A 121 -32.84 -38.72 -39.71
C THR A 121 -33.21 -40.17 -39.41
N ASN A 122 -33.23 -40.57 -38.13
CA ASN A 122 -33.62 -41.94 -37.76
C ASN A 122 -35.06 -42.28 -38.16
N ARG A 123 -36.01 -41.35 -37.99
CA ARG A 123 -37.40 -41.53 -38.47
C ARG A 123 -37.48 -41.66 -39.98
N PHE A 124 -36.69 -40.86 -40.72
CA PHE A 124 -36.63 -40.94 -42.17
C PHE A 124 -36.02 -42.27 -42.64
N THR A 125 -34.95 -42.73 -41.99
CA THR A 125 -34.33 -44.04 -42.26
C THR A 125 -35.31 -45.18 -41.98
N LEU A 126 -36.08 -45.12 -40.88
CA LEU A 126 -37.07 -46.15 -40.55
C LEU A 126 -38.21 -46.20 -41.58
N LEU A 127 -38.70 -45.05 -42.04
CA LEU A 127 -39.72 -44.96 -43.11
C LEU A 127 -39.19 -45.49 -44.44
N SER A 128 -37.97 -45.11 -44.82
CA SER A 128 -37.32 -45.56 -46.06
C SER A 128 -37.10 -47.08 -46.05
N SER A 129 -36.60 -47.62 -44.94
CA SER A 129 -36.41 -49.07 -44.77
C SER A 129 -37.74 -49.83 -44.83
N GLY A 130 -38.79 -49.33 -44.17
CA GLY A 130 -40.13 -49.91 -44.24
C GLY A 130 -40.69 -49.93 -45.67
N ALA A 131 -40.56 -48.83 -46.40
CA ALA A 131 -40.98 -48.74 -47.80
C ALA A 131 -40.23 -49.75 -48.70
N MET A 132 -38.90 -49.84 -48.56
CA MET A 132 -38.11 -50.82 -49.31
C MET A 132 -38.53 -52.27 -49.03
N LEU A 133 -38.79 -52.61 -47.76
CA LEU A 133 -39.28 -53.95 -47.41
C LEU A 133 -40.65 -54.22 -48.03
N THR A 134 -41.59 -53.27 -48.00
CA THR A 134 -42.92 -53.45 -48.61
C THR A 134 -42.84 -53.64 -50.13
N VAL A 135 -41.99 -52.87 -50.82
CA VAL A 135 -41.77 -53.02 -52.27
C VAL A 135 -41.14 -54.37 -52.58
N SER A 136 -40.15 -54.81 -51.80
CA SER A 136 -39.52 -56.12 -51.95
C SER A 136 -40.51 -57.26 -51.76
N CYS A 137 -41.35 -57.21 -50.72
CA CYS A 137 -42.40 -58.20 -50.49
C CYS A 137 -43.45 -58.22 -51.61
N ALA A 138 -43.87 -57.07 -52.12
CA ALA A 138 -44.81 -56.98 -53.24
C ALA A 138 -44.22 -57.58 -54.52
N PHE A 139 -42.93 -57.33 -54.79
CA PHE A 139 -42.22 -57.88 -55.94
C PHE A 139 -42.11 -59.41 -55.86
N MET A 140 -41.77 -59.95 -54.68
CA MET A 140 -41.75 -61.40 -54.45
C MET A 140 -43.12 -62.04 -54.65
N LEU A 141 -44.20 -61.41 -54.17
CA LEU A 141 -45.57 -61.92 -54.35
C LEU A 141 -46.00 -61.94 -55.83
N LEU A 142 -45.66 -60.89 -56.59
CA LEU A 142 -45.91 -60.85 -58.04
C LEU A 142 -45.16 -61.97 -58.76
N PHE A 143 -43.88 -62.17 -58.44
CA PHE A 143 -43.08 -63.26 -58.99
C PHE A 143 -43.67 -64.65 -58.67
N LEU A 144 -44.20 -64.82 -57.47
CA LEU A 144 -44.84 -66.08 -57.04
C LEU A 144 -46.17 -66.32 -57.77
N ILE A 145 -46.95 -65.27 -58.03
CA ILE A 145 -48.18 -65.35 -58.82
C ILE A 145 -47.88 -65.69 -60.28
N ASP A 146 -46.85 -65.07 -60.88
CA ASP A 146 -46.43 -65.36 -62.26
C ASP A 146 -45.83 -66.77 -62.41
N PHE A 147 -45.20 -67.32 -61.37
CA PHE A 147 -44.67 -68.70 -61.39
C PHE A 147 -45.76 -69.77 -61.20
N LEU A 148 -46.88 -69.44 -60.54
CA LEU A 148 -47.98 -70.38 -60.26
C LEU A 148 -49.05 -70.43 -61.37
N ARG A 149 -48.90 -69.63 -62.42
CA ARG A 149 -49.81 -69.52 -63.58
C ARG A 149 -49.22 -70.19 -64.81
#